data_AF-A0A936E0H7-F1
#
_entry.id   AF-A0A936E0H7-F1
#
_cell.length_a   1.000
_cell.length_b   1.000
_cell.length_c   1.000
_cell.angle_alpha   90.00
_cell.angle_beta   90.00
_cell.angle_gamma   90.00
#
_symmetry.space_group_name_H-M   'P 1'
#
loop_
_entity.id
_entity.type
_entity.pdbx_description
1 polymer ?
#
loop_
_entity_poly.entity_id
_entity_poly.type
_entity_poly.pdbx_seq_one_letter_code
_entity_poly.pdbx_strand_id
1 'polypeptide(L)'
;MKQVRFLFTLCLVLGGLVGLWGGAPAAVEATSFHTIVIDGTNDFTADETMPGTSGSTWYMTWSATHFYFGINASDVGSGSATRFVNLYLDTDPQQNPLSGNGTSTGVLYNTQQPGLSFNADYHFRWQANNAYTNMLDWNNGTLSWTDDNTGNNNFGITAFQSGNYLEVAIPRASLGNPTAVYAAGSMINEQAFNEYTFFMFPNGNSEGYDANYPNYRGFP
;
A
#
# COMPACT_ATOMS: atom_id res chain seq x y z
N MET A 1 -9.39 16.71 35.24
CA MET A 1 -8.93 16.15 33.95
C MET A 1 -8.59 17.30 33.03
N LYS A 2 -7.31 17.48 32.69
CA LYS A 2 -6.84 18.58 31.83
C LYS A 2 -7.00 18.15 30.37
N GLN A 3 -7.89 18.82 29.63
CA GLN A 3 -7.96 18.72 28.17
C GLN A 3 -6.68 19.32 27.58
N VAL A 4 -5.89 18.50 26.88
CA VAL A 4 -4.80 18.97 26.02
C VAL A 4 -5.40 19.16 24.62
N ARG A 5 -5.55 20.41 24.19
CA ARG A 5 -5.94 20.76 22.82
C ARG A 5 -4.68 20.85 21.98
N PHE A 6 -4.49 19.91 21.07
CA PHE A 6 -3.47 20.02 20.02
C PHE A 6 -3.94 21.07 19.00
N LEU A 7 -3.23 22.21 18.97
CA LEU A 7 -3.44 23.25 17.99
C LEU A 7 -2.58 22.91 16.77
N PHE A 8 -3.19 22.38 15.71
CA PHE A 8 -2.53 22.26 14.41
C PHE A 8 -2.33 23.66 13.83
N THR A 9 -1.09 24.13 13.76
CA THR A 9 -0.73 25.37 13.07
C THR A 9 -0.78 25.12 11.56
N LEU A 10 -1.83 25.61 10.91
CA LEU A 10 -1.92 25.72 9.46
C LEU A 10 -0.93 26.81 8.99
N CYS A 11 0.19 26.41 8.41
CA CYS A 11 1.15 27.33 7.80
C CYS A 11 0.70 27.66 6.36
N LEU A 12 0.03 28.81 6.19
CA LEU A 12 -0.33 29.33 4.86
C LEU A 12 0.88 30.09 4.29
N VAL A 13 1.63 29.46 3.38
CA VAL A 13 2.71 30.12 2.63
C VAL A 13 2.10 30.77 1.38
N LEU A 14 1.94 32.09 1.40
CA LEU A 14 1.71 32.92 0.22
C LEU A 14 3.05 33.52 -0.24
N GLY A 15 3.61 32.97 -1.32
CA GLY A 15 4.80 33.49 -1.96
C GLY A 15 4.96 32.89 -3.35
N GLY A 16 4.92 33.72 -4.38
CA GLY A 16 4.91 33.29 -5.78
C GLY A 16 6.24 32.77 -6.33
N LEU A 17 6.17 32.45 -7.63
CA LEU A 17 7.23 32.21 -8.61
C LEU A 17 7.60 30.74 -8.93
N VAL A 18 7.60 30.50 -10.24
CA VAL A 18 8.25 29.44 -11.03
C VAL A 18 7.63 28.04 -10.94
N GLY A 19 7.11 27.59 -12.09
CA GLY A 19 6.63 26.23 -12.30
C GLY A 19 7.76 25.21 -12.15
N LEU A 20 7.83 24.59 -10.98
CA LEU A 20 8.33 23.24 -10.81
C LEU A 20 7.09 22.34 -10.83
N TRP A 21 6.92 21.58 -11.91
CA TRP A 21 6.02 20.42 -11.95
C TRP A 21 6.59 19.26 -11.11
N GLY A 22 7.10 19.56 -9.91
CA GLY A 22 7.29 18.56 -8.87
C GLY A 22 5.93 18.35 -8.25
N GLY A 23 5.32 17.18 -8.45
CA GLY A 23 4.08 16.81 -7.79
C GLY A 23 4.18 17.14 -6.29
N ALA A 24 3.16 17.81 -5.76
CA ALA A 24 3.14 18.14 -4.34
C ALA A 24 3.39 16.85 -3.53
N PRO A 25 4.16 16.91 -2.43
CA PRO A 25 4.35 15.74 -1.57
C PRO A 25 2.98 15.22 -1.16
N ALA A 26 2.79 13.89 -1.20
CA ALA A 26 1.51 13.32 -0.80
C ALA A 26 1.14 13.83 0.59
N ALA A 27 -0.09 14.33 0.73
CA ALA A 27 -0.61 14.67 2.03
C ALA A 27 -0.54 13.42 2.91
N VAL A 28 0.10 13.55 4.08
CA VAL A 28 -0.01 12.53 5.12
C VAL A 28 -1.48 12.48 5.52
N GLU A 29 -2.14 11.37 5.26
CA GLU A 29 -3.52 11.15 5.66
C GLU A 29 -3.51 10.82 7.16
N ALA A 30 -4.29 11.59 7.92
CA ALA A 30 -4.44 11.31 9.34
C ALA A 30 -5.40 10.11 9.49
N THR A 31 -4.83 8.94 9.79
CA THR A 31 -5.58 7.75 10.22
C THR A 31 -5.54 7.63 11.74
N SER A 32 -6.48 6.88 12.31
CA SER A 32 -6.58 6.73 13.75
C SER A 32 -5.51 5.75 14.29
N PHE A 33 -5.20 5.81 15.58
CA PHE A 33 -4.18 4.94 16.21
C PHE A 33 -4.87 3.87 17.06
N HIS A 34 -4.92 2.64 16.57
CA HIS A 34 -5.39 1.49 17.33
C HIS A 34 -4.93 0.16 16.74
N THR A 35 -5.17 -0.90 17.51
CA THR A 35 -4.99 -2.28 17.06
C THR A 35 -6.31 -2.79 16.48
N ILE A 36 -6.23 -3.47 15.34
CA ILE A 36 -7.31 -4.25 14.74
C ILE A 36 -7.05 -5.73 14.98
N VAL A 37 -8.12 -6.50 15.19
CA VAL A 37 -8.07 -7.96 15.23
C VAL A 37 -8.28 -8.47 13.81
N ILE A 38 -7.39 -9.34 13.34
CA ILE A 38 -7.51 -9.94 12.00
C ILE A 38 -8.41 -11.19 12.11
N ASP A 39 -9.72 -11.04 11.90
CA ASP A 39 -10.76 -12.07 12.02
C ASP A 39 -11.86 -12.08 10.91
N GLY A 40 -11.79 -11.19 9.93
CA GLY A 40 -12.73 -11.03 8.82
C GLY A 40 -13.87 -10.06 9.09
N THR A 41 -13.91 -9.43 10.26
CA THR A 41 -14.83 -8.33 10.60
C THR A 41 -14.15 -7.00 10.31
N ASN A 42 -14.86 -6.09 9.65
CA ASN A 42 -14.29 -4.76 9.40
C ASN A 42 -14.29 -3.92 10.70
N ASP A 43 -13.13 -3.83 11.34
CA ASP A 43 -12.89 -3.04 12.55
C ASP A 43 -12.36 -1.61 12.27
N PHE A 44 -12.20 -1.22 11.00
CA PHE A 44 -11.72 0.10 10.62
C PHE A 44 -12.79 1.19 10.85
N THR A 45 -12.36 2.38 11.23
CA THR A 45 -13.24 3.54 11.41
C THR A 45 -13.45 4.31 10.10
N ALA A 46 -14.40 5.25 10.09
CA ALA A 46 -14.78 5.99 8.89
C ALA A 46 -13.64 6.86 8.31
N ASP A 47 -12.77 7.39 9.16
CA ASP A 47 -11.58 8.17 8.79
C ASP A 47 -10.40 7.30 8.31
N GLU A 48 -10.51 5.99 8.41
CA GLU A 48 -9.52 5.01 7.93
C GLU A 48 -9.94 4.40 6.58
N THR A 49 -11.06 4.87 6.04
CA THR A 49 -11.66 4.37 4.81
C THR A 49 -11.30 5.29 3.64
N MET A 50 -10.75 4.70 2.58
CA MET A 50 -10.35 5.41 1.36
C MET A 50 -11.03 4.80 0.14
N PRO A 51 -11.60 5.62 -0.76
CA PRO A 51 -12.11 5.09 -2.02
C PRO A 51 -10.94 4.58 -2.87
N GLY A 52 -11.12 3.41 -3.47
CA GLY A 52 -10.34 2.95 -4.62
C GLY A 52 -11.13 3.11 -5.92
N THR A 53 -10.51 2.72 -7.02
CA THR A 53 -11.18 2.70 -8.33
C THR A 53 -12.20 1.55 -8.42
N SER A 54 -13.08 1.61 -9.42
CA SER A 54 -14.10 0.58 -9.72
C SER A 54 -14.97 0.15 -8.52
N GLY A 55 -15.23 1.08 -7.59
CA GLY A 55 -16.07 0.85 -6.43
C GLY A 55 -15.42 0.06 -5.29
N SER A 56 -14.12 -0.22 -5.38
CA SER A 56 -13.36 -0.80 -4.26
C SER A 56 -13.25 0.18 -3.10
N THR A 57 -13.16 -0.37 -1.90
CA THR A 57 -12.87 0.39 -0.68
C THR A 57 -11.59 -0.14 -0.06
N TRP A 58 -10.65 0.75 0.23
CA TRP A 58 -9.40 0.44 0.89
C TRP A 58 -9.41 0.99 2.31
N TYR A 59 -8.68 0.33 3.20
CA TYR A 59 -8.62 0.68 4.60
C TYR A 59 -7.19 0.74 5.07
N MET A 60 -6.89 1.69 5.97
CA MET A 60 -5.58 1.75 6.61
C MET A 60 -5.64 2.37 7.99
N THR A 61 -4.96 1.72 8.93
CA THR A 61 -4.71 2.23 10.28
C THR A 61 -3.37 1.71 10.79
N TRP A 62 -2.97 2.11 11.99
CA TRP A 62 -1.70 1.71 12.58
C TRP A 62 -1.77 1.65 14.10
N SER A 63 -0.86 0.85 14.66
CA SER A 63 -0.61 0.74 16.09
C SER A 63 0.88 0.93 16.38
N ALA A 64 1.27 0.80 17.65
CA ALA A 64 2.68 0.82 18.05
C ALA A 64 3.51 -0.29 17.37
N THR A 65 2.88 -1.39 16.96
CA THR A 65 3.58 -2.61 16.53
C THR A 65 3.26 -3.04 15.10
N HIS A 66 2.17 -2.54 14.50
CA HIS A 66 1.72 -2.97 13.17
C HIS A 66 1.18 -1.81 12.35
N PHE A 67 1.30 -1.94 11.02
CA PHE A 67 0.40 -1.32 10.07
C PHE A 67 -0.73 -2.29 9.74
N TYR A 68 -1.94 -1.78 9.58
CA TYR A 68 -3.09 -2.57 9.17
C TYR A 68 -3.62 -2.03 7.84
N PHE A 69 -3.87 -2.92 6.91
CA PHE A 69 -4.46 -2.61 5.61
C PHE A 69 -5.69 -3.47 5.41
N GLY A 70 -6.64 -2.98 4.63
CA GLY A 70 -7.76 -3.77 4.17
C GLY A 70 -8.20 -3.38 2.77
N ILE A 71 -8.92 -4.29 2.12
CA ILE A 71 -9.62 -4.04 0.87
C ILE A 71 -10.95 -4.78 0.87
N ASN A 72 -12.01 -4.08 0.47
CA ASN A 72 -13.29 -4.67 0.09
C ASN A 72 -13.51 -4.45 -1.41
N ALA A 73 -13.45 -5.54 -2.18
CA ALA A 73 -13.65 -5.50 -3.62
C ALA A 73 -14.19 -6.86 -4.14
N SER A 74 -14.96 -6.84 -5.23
CA SER A 74 -15.69 -8.03 -5.72
C SER A 74 -14.81 -9.23 -6.03
N ASP A 75 -13.54 -9.00 -6.35
CA ASP A 75 -12.64 -10.06 -6.83
C ASP A 75 -11.71 -10.59 -5.74
N VAL A 76 -11.73 -10.00 -4.55
CA VAL A 76 -11.01 -10.51 -3.38
C VAL A 76 -11.49 -11.92 -3.06
N GLY A 77 -12.81 -12.14 -3.00
CA GLY A 77 -13.40 -13.45 -2.73
C GLY A 77 -13.45 -14.42 -3.92
N SER A 78 -12.77 -14.11 -5.02
CA SER A 78 -12.95 -14.87 -6.27
C SER A 78 -12.32 -16.27 -6.29
N GLY A 79 -11.39 -16.57 -5.37
CA GLY A 79 -10.66 -17.84 -5.39
C GLY A 79 -9.70 -17.99 -6.57
N SER A 80 -9.39 -16.91 -7.29
CA SER A 80 -8.59 -16.97 -8.52
C SER A 80 -7.11 -17.22 -8.26
N ALA A 81 -6.51 -18.10 -9.07
CA ALA A 81 -5.08 -18.37 -9.09
C ALA A 81 -4.27 -17.39 -9.97
N THR A 82 -4.90 -16.35 -10.51
CA THR A 82 -4.23 -15.34 -11.34
C THR A 82 -4.50 -13.92 -10.85
N ARG A 83 -5.28 -13.75 -9.78
CA ARG A 83 -5.60 -12.44 -9.23
C ARG A 83 -4.90 -12.22 -7.91
N PHE A 84 -4.24 -11.07 -7.78
CA PHE A 84 -3.52 -10.69 -6.57
C PHE A 84 -4.02 -9.36 -6.06
N VAL A 85 -4.06 -9.19 -4.74
CA VAL A 85 -4.00 -7.89 -4.08
C VAL A 85 -2.53 -7.54 -3.90
N ASN A 86 -2.14 -6.34 -4.31
CA ASN A 86 -0.79 -5.81 -4.23
C ASN A 86 -0.77 -4.53 -3.39
N LEU A 87 0.28 -4.35 -2.57
CA LEU A 87 0.58 -3.10 -1.89
C LEU A 87 2.08 -2.81 -2.01
N TYR A 88 2.44 -1.64 -2.56
CA TYR A 88 3.80 -1.11 -2.55
C TYR A 88 3.96 -0.19 -1.36
N LEU A 89 5.05 -0.37 -0.60
CA LEU A 89 5.35 0.39 0.60
C LEU A 89 6.76 0.99 0.52
N ASP A 90 6.87 2.27 0.81
CA ASP A 90 8.10 3.00 1.10
C ASP A 90 8.15 3.26 2.60
N THR A 91 9.24 2.87 3.23
CA THR A 91 9.43 2.91 4.68
C THR A 91 10.41 3.99 5.13
N ASP A 92 11.00 4.70 4.17
CA ASP A 92 11.83 5.87 4.42
C ASP A 92 11.38 7.10 3.63
N PRO A 93 10.07 7.45 3.67
CA PRO A 93 9.49 8.45 2.78
C PRO A 93 10.23 9.78 2.82
N GLN A 94 10.64 10.24 1.64
CA GLN A 94 11.40 11.47 1.44
C GLN A 94 10.54 12.59 0.85
N GLN A 95 10.94 13.85 1.06
CA GLN A 95 10.27 15.00 0.44
C GLN A 95 10.25 14.90 -1.09
N ASN A 96 11.34 14.40 -1.69
CA ASN A 96 11.33 13.91 -3.05
C ASN A 96 11.05 12.40 -3.01
N PRO A 97 9.89 11.92 -3.44
CA PRO A 97 9.49 10.52 -3.28
C PRO A 97 10.39 9.53 -4.04
N LEU A 98 11.20 10.02 -4.97
CA LEU A 98 12.13 9.23 -5.78
C LEU A 98 13.58 9.29 -5.28
N SER A 99 13.82 9.79 -4.06
CA SER A 99 15.15 9.85 -3.45
C SER A 99 15.36 8.95 -2.22
N GLY A 100 14.34 8.20 -1.80
CA GLY A 100 14.43 7.20 -0.73
C GLY A 100 15.19 5.94 -1.18
N ASN A 101 15.33 5.00 -0.26
CA ASN A 101 15.76 3.65 -0.63
C ASN A 101 14.63 2.95 -1.43
N GLY A 102 14.92 1.80 -2.03
CA GLY A 102 13.94 1.10 -2.86
C GLY A 102 14.00 1.43 -4.35
N THR A 103 12.88 1.24 -5.04
CA THR A 103 12.77 1.40 -6.50
C THR A 103 11.43 1.98 -6.93
N SER A 104 11.42 2.72 -8.02
CA SER A 104 10.20 3.18 -8.69
C SER A 104 9.69 2.21 -9.76
N THR A 105 10.31 1.03 -9.86
CA THR A 105 9.89 -0.04 -10.77
C THR A 105 9.22 -1.17 -9.98
N GLY A 106 7.93 -1.39 -10.22
CA GLY A 106 7.15 -2.42 -9.54
C GLY A 106 7.56 -3.85 -9.91
N VAL A 107 6.90 -4.80 -9.24
CA VAL A 107 7.09 -6.23 -9.48
C VAL A 107 6.45 -6.61 -10.82
N LEU A 108 7.19 -7.39 -11.63
CA LEU A 108 6.67 -7.95 -12.87
C LEU A 108 5.68 -9.08 -12.56
N TYR A 109 4.44 -8.94 -13.01
CA TYR A 109 3.41 -9.98 -13.01
C TYR A 109 3.08 -10.34 -14.47
N ASN A 110 3.55 -11.50 -14.91
CA ASN A 110 3.57 -11.91 -16.31
C ASN A 110 4.22 -10.86 -17.23
N THR A 111 3.43 -10.02 -17.91
CA THR A 111 3.89 -8.96 -18.82
C THR A 111 3.59 -7.53 -18.32
N GLN A 112 3.08 -7.38 -17.09
CA GLN A 112 2.78 -6.09 -16.48
C GLN A 112 3.84 -5.75 -15.43
N GLN A 113 4.52 -4.61 -15.60
CA GLN A 113 5.52 -4.07 -14.69
C GLN A 113 5.24 -2.58 -14.45
N PRO A 114 4.47 -2.25 -13.39
CA PRO A 114 4.02 -0.89 -13.19
C PRO A 114 5.17 0.02 -12.77
N GLY A 115 5.16 1.27 -13.25
CA GLY A 115 5.95 2.36 -12.69
C GLY A 115 5.27 2.98 -11.47
N LEU A 116 6.07 3.40 -10.50
CA LEU A 116 5.65 4.02 -9.25
C LEU A 116 6.14 5.48 -9.19
N SER A 117 5.34 6.39 -8.64
CA SER A 117 5.77 7.79 -8.42
C SER A 117 6.52 8.03 -7.12
N PHE A 118 6.93 6.95 -6.44
CA PHE A 118 7.76 6.92 -5.25
C PHE A 118 8.67 5.67 -5.28
N ASN A 119 9.76 5.66 -4.50
CA ASN A 119 10.62 4.48 -4.39
C ASN A 119 10.06 3.54 -3.32
N ALA A 120 9.54 2.39 -3.71
CA ALA A 120 9.06 1.37 -2.78
C ALA A 120 10.22 0.48 -2.31
N ASP A 121 10.28 0.23 -1.00
CA ASP A 121 11.19 -0.74 -0.37
C ASP A 121 10.58 -2.15 -0.36
N TYR A 122 9.26 -2.24 -0.23
CA TYR A 122 8.54 -3.49 -0.03
C TYR A 122 7.33 -3.63 -0.95
N HIS A 123 6.99 -4.87 -1.29
CA HIS A 123 5.82 -5.24 -2.09
C HIS A 123 5.08 -6.41 -1.46
N PHE A 124 3.91 -6.14 -0.87
CA PHE A 124 3.04 -7.17 -0.34
C PHE A 124 2.19 -7.74 -1.48
N ARG A 125 2.02 -9.06 -1.46
CA ARG A 125 1.12 -9.76 -2.37
C ARG A 125 0.29 -10.82 -1.66
N TRP A 126 -0.99 -10.82 -1.99
CA TRP A 126 -1.94 -11.85 -1.58
C TRP A 126 -2.67 -12.37 -2.81
N GLN A 127 -2.61 -13.67 -3.07
CA GLN A 127 -3.32 -14.29 -4.20
C GLN A 127 -4.74 -14.68 -3.78
N ALA A 128 -5.74 -14.46 -4.64
CA ALA A 128 -7.16 -14.65 -4.32
C ALA A 128 -7.56 -16.09 -3.96
N ASN A 129 -6.70 -17.08 -4.24
CA ASN A 129 -6.84 -18.48 -3.81
C ASN A 129 -6.05 -18.82 -2.53
N ASN A 130 -5.45 -17.83 -1.86
CA ASN A 130 -4.56 -17.94 -0.70
C ASN A 130 -3.24 -18.71 -0.92
N ALA A 131 -2.81 -18.98 -2.16
CA ALA A 131 -1.53 -19.66 -2.38
C ALA A 131 -0.32 -18.74 -2.12
N TYR A 132 -0.51 -17.43 -2.19
CA TYR A 132 0.48 -16.44 -1.76
C TYR A 132 -0.12 -15.54 -0.69
N THR A 133 0.65 -15.35 0.37
CA THR A 133 0.52 -14.27 1.35
C THR A 133 1.95 -14.04 1.82
N ASN A 134 2.64 -13.13 1.16
CA ASN A 134 4.04 -12.83 1.42
C ASN A 134 4.38 -11.38 1.04
N MET A 135 5.58 -10.98 1.40
CA MET A 135 6.16 -9.67 1.12
C MET A 135 7.47 -9.90 0.38
N LEU A 136 7.73 -9.08 -0.65
CA LEU A 136 9.02 -8.96 -1.30
C LEU A 136 9.70 -7.69 -0.83
N ASP A 137 11.02 -7.69 -0.80
CA ASP A 137 11.85 -6.55 -0.50
C ASP A 137 12.73 -6.19 -1.70
N TRP A 138 13.02 -4.90 -1.88
CA TRP A 138 13.91 -4.45 -2.94
C TRP A 138 15.37 -4.59 -2.51
N ASN A 139 16.10 -5.49 -3.16
CA ASN A 139 17.52 -5.68 -2.90
C ASN A 139 18.38 -4.77 -3.78
N ASN A 140 18.96 -3.73 -3.18
CA ASN A 140 19.85 -2.78 -3.87
C ASN A 140 21.17 -3.39 -4.35
N GLY A 141 21.59 -4.54 -3.81
CA GLY A 141 22.79 -5.25 -4.24
C GLY A 141 22.60 -6.01 -5.56
N THR A 142 21.40 -6.54 -5.80
CA THR A 142 21.07 -7.29 -7.03
C THR A 142 20.18 -6.51 -7.99
N LEU A 143 19.67 -5.34 -7.57
CA LEU A 143 18.70 -4.52 -8.32
C LEU A 143 17.47 -5.32 -8.72
N SER A 144 16.93 -6.08 -7.77
CA SER A 144 15.77 -6.94 -8.00
C SER A 144 14.87 -7.01 -6.76
N TRP A 145 13.57 -7.20 -6.99
CA TRP A 145 12.66 -7.67 -5.97
C TRP A 145 13.05 -9.09 -5.57
N THR A 146 13.37 -9.29 -4.30
CA THR A 146 13.76 -10.57 -3.74
C THR A 146 12.71 -11.07 -2.77
N ASP A 147 12.65 -12.38 -2.66
CA ASP A 147 12.08 -13.04 -1.50
C ASP A 147 13.26 -13.34 -0.57
N ASP A 148 13.87 -12.30 0.02
CA ASP A 148 15.17 -12.42 0.71
C ASP A 148 15.05 -13.16 2.06
N ASN A 149 13.84 -13.61 2.41
CA ASN A 149 13.57 -14.40 3.60
C ASN A 149 13.36 -15.88 3.23
N THR A 150 14.47 -16.56 2.93
CA THR A 150 14.50 -18.00 2.58
C THR A 150 13.89 -18.90 3.68
N GLY A 151 12.57 -19.09 3.64
CA GLY A 151 11.77 -19.91 4.55
C GLY A 151 10.28 -19.55 4.49
N ASN A 152 9.40 -20.37 5.09
CA ASN A 152 7.97 -20.09 5.26
C ASN A 152 7.73 -18.87 6.18
N ASN A 153 8.19 -17.67 5.85
CA ASN A 153 8.13 -16.54 6.77
C ASN A 153 7.79 -15.20 6.08
N ASN A 154 6.47 -15.01 6.02
CA ASN A 154 5.66 -13.88 5.56
C ASN A 154 5.95 -12.53 6.26
N PHE A 155 7.19 -12.20 6.67
CA PHE A 155 7.48 -10.98 7.47
C PHE A 155 6.64 -10.87 8.76
N GLY A 156 6.14 -12.00 9.29
CA GLY A 156 5.19 -12.02 10.42
C GLY A 156 3.80 -11.45 10.08
N ILE A 157 3.49 -11.28 8.80
CA ILE A 157 2.20 -10.78 8.33
C ILE A 157 1.10 -11.78 8.68
N THR A 158 0.00 -11.24 9.16
CA THR A 158 -1.25 -11.97 9.38
C THR A 158 -2.28 -11.42 8.41
N ALA A 159 -2.96 -12.27 7.65
CA ALA A 159 -4.01 -11.86 6.74
C ALA A 159 -5.23 -12.78 6.90
N PHE A 160 -6.41 -12.21 6.76
CA PHE A 160 -7.67 -12.97 6.78
C PHE A 160 -8.63 -12.45 5.72
N GLN A 161 -9.26 -13.37 5.02
CA GLN A 161 -10.24 -13.07 3.98
C GLN A 161 -11.61 -13.63 4.37
N SER A 162 -12.63 -12.76 4.32
CA SER A 162 -14.04 -13.09 4.57
C SER A 162 -14.90 -12.53 3.42
N GLY A 163 -15.33 -13.41 2.52
CA GLY A 163 -16.05 -13.00 1.32
C GLY A 163 -15.22 -12.05 0.46
N ASN A 164 -15.70 -10.84 0.22
CA ASN A 164 -15.02 -9.83 -0.61
C ASN A 164 -14.08 -8.92 0.18
N TYR A 165 -13.88 -9.21 1.47
CA TYR A 165 -13.04 -8.41 2.36
C TYR A 165 -11.75 -9.17 2.69
N LEU A 166 -10.62 -8.48 2.54
CA LEU A 166 -9.30 -8.90 3.00
C LEU A 166 -8.79 -7.86 3.97
N GLU A 167 -8.19 -8.31 5.06
CA GLU A 167 -7.47 -7.49 6.02
C GLU A 167 -6.11 -8.11 6.34
N VAL A 168 -5.16 -7.24 6.64
CA VAL A 168 -3.74 -7.57 6.73
C VAL A 168 -3.11 -6.77 7.87
N ALA A 169 -2.40 -7.45 8.76
CA ALA A 169 -1.52 -6.83 9.75
C ALA A 169 -0.05 -7.09 9.37
N ILE A 170 0.73 -6.02 9.24
CA ILE A 170 2.15 -6.05 8.89
C ILE A 170 2.96 -5.52 10.08
N PRO A 171 3.83 -6.32 10.71
CA PRO A 171 4.66 -5.85 11.82
C PRO A 171 5.55 -4.66 11.41
N ARG A 172 5.54 -3.58 12.19
CA ARG A 172 6.45 -2.43 11.93
C ARG A 172 7.91 -2.85 12.05
N ALA A 173 8.21 -3.76 12.98
CA ALA A 173 9.57 -4.25 13.19
C ALA A 173 10.14 -5.02 11.99
N SER A 174 9.29 -5.70 11.21
CA SER A 174 9.74 -6.39 10.00
C SER A 174 10.05 -5.43 8.85
N LEU A 175 9.62 -4.17 8.97
CA LEU A 175 9.86 -3.08 8.02
C LEU A 175 10.94 -2.09 8.49
N GLY A 176 11.69 -2.43 9.56
CA GLY A 176 12.71 -1.53 10.13
C GLY A 176 12.18 -0.50 11.14
N ASN A 177 10.95 -0.67 11.62
CA ASN A 177 10.26 0.27 12.52
C ASN A 177 10.15 1.70 11.94
N PRO A 178 9.59 1.87 10.73
CA PRO A 178 9.46 3.19 10.13
C PRO A 178 8.51 4.05 10.96
N THR A 179 8.68 5.37 10.94
CA THR A 179 7.81 6.35 11.62
C THR A 179 6.78 6.98 10.68
N ALA A 180 6.83 6.61 9.40
CA ALA A 180 5.87 6.93 8.37
C ALA A 180 6.07 5.97 7.19
N VAL A 181 5.04 5.79 6.37
CA VAL A 181 5.13 5.02 5.13
C VAL A 181 4.43 5.74 3.98
N TYR A 182 4.94 5.61 2.75
CA TYR A 182 4.12 5.82 1.55
C TYR A 182 3.54 4.49 1.09
N ALA A 183 2.26 4.50 0.66
CA ALA A 183 1.58 3.32 0.19
C ALA A 183 0.74 3.59 -1.06
N ALA A 184 0.73 2.62 -1.97
CA ALA A 184 -0.21 2.51 -3.07
C ALA A 184 -0.55 1.04 -3.33
N GLY A 185 -1.76 0.75 -3.80
CA GLY A 185 -2.25 -0.62 -3.89
C GLY A 185 -3.12 -0.86 -5.11
N SER A 186 -3.32 -2.12 -5.46
CA SER A 186 -4.26 -2.54 -6.50
C SER A 186 -4.68 -3.99 -6.32
N MET A 187 -5.64 -4.42 -7.13
CA MET A 187 -5.66 -5.79 -7.63
C MET A 187 -5.02 -5.87 -9.03
N ILE A 188 -4.49 -7.04 -9.37
CA ILE A 188 -3.98 -7.35 -10.70
C ILE A 188 -4.45 -8.73 -11.13
N ASN A 189 -4.77 -8.90 -12.41
CA ASN A 189 -4.93 -10.20 -13.06
C ASN A 189 -3.70 -10.45 -13.93
N GLU A 190 -2.95 -11.51 -13.67
CA GLU A 190 -1.75 -11.88 -14.44
C GLU A 190 -2.02 -12.94 -15.52
N GLN A 191 -3.29 -13.31 -15.73
CA GLN A 191 -3.66 -14.30 -16.74
C GLN A 191 -3.20 -13.84 -18.14
N ALA A 192 -2.42 -14.69 -18.82
CA ALA A 192 -1.97 -14.43 -20.18
C ALA A 192 -3.12 -14.05 -21.12
N PHE A 193 -2.91 -12.97 -21.90
CA PHE A 193 -3.89 -12.36 -22.82
C PHE A 193 -5.14 -11.76 -22.18
N ASN A 194 -5.20 -11.68 -20.85
CA ASN A 194 -6.29 -11.07 -20.08
C ASN A 194 -5.74 -10.27 -18.88
N GLU A 195 -4.54 -9.74 -19.05
CA GLU A 195 -3.81 -8.97 -18.06
C GLU A 195 -4.48 -7.63 -17.81
N TYR A 196 -4.72 -7.31 -16.55
CA TYR A 196 -5.32 -6.02 -16.18
C TYR A 196 -5.02 -5.67 -14.72
N THR A 197 -4.79 -4.39 -14.44
CA THR A 197 -4.66 -3.82 -13.10
C THR A 197 -5.90 -2.99 -12.77
N PHE A 198 -6.51 -3.25 -11.62
CA PHE A 198 -7.84 -2.73 -11.24
C PHE A 198 -7.95 -2.56 -9.73
N PHE A 199 -9.05 -1.96 -9.24
CA PHE A 199 -9.27 -1.64 -7.83
C PHE A 199 -8.09 -0.91 -7.19
N MET A 200 -7.51 0.05 -7.91
CA MET A 200 -6.34 0.80 -7.50
C MET A 200 -6.65 1.76 -6.36
N PHE A 201 -5.66 1.89 -5.48
CA PHE A 201 -5.57 2.82 -4.39
C PHE A 201 -4.30 3.68 -4.57
N PRO A 202 -4.40 5.01 -4.44
CA PRO A 202 -5.63 5.80 -4.25
C PRO A 202 -6.49 5.88 -5.52
N ASN A 203 -7.79 6.24 -5.38
CA ASN A 203 -8.73 6.39 -6.53
C ASN A 203 -8.32 7.44 -7.59
N GLY A 204 -7.22 8.18 -7.39
CA GLY A 204 -6.62 9.02 -8.43
C GLY A 204 -5.82 8.24 -9.47
N ASN A 205 -5.50 6.97 -9.21
CA ASN A 205 -4.81 6.09 -10.16
C ASN A 205 -5.78 5.60 -11.25
N SER A 206 -5.24 5.22 -12.42
CA SER A 206 -6.03 4.78 -13.56
C SER A 206 -5.82 3.30 -13.82
N GLU A 207 -6.91 2.54 -13.91
CA GLU A 207 -6.89 1.11 -14.22
C GLU A 207 -6.48 0.84 -15.67
N GLY A 208 -5.94 -0.33 -15.95
CA GLY A 208 -5.40 -0.64 -17.27
C GLY A 208 -4.54 -1.88 -17.34
N TYR A 209 -4.21 -2.29 -18.56
CA TYR A 209 -3.03 -3.13 -18.80
C TYR A 209 -1.79 -2.33 -18.40
N ASP A 210 -0.95 -2.90 -17.53
CA ASP A 210 0.31 -2.29 -17.09
C ASP A 210 0.14 -0.88 -16.49
N ALA A 211 -0.84 -0.74 -15.58
CA ALA A 211 -1.20 0.54 -14.99
C ALA A 211 -0.12 1.05 -14.03
N ASN A 212 0.34 2.28 -14.24
CA ASN A 212 1.25 2.97 -13.33
C ASN A 212 0.53 3.53 -12.09
N TYR A 213 1.30 3.82 -11.04
CA TYR A 213 0.83 4.39 -9.78
C TYR A 213 1.31 5.85 -9.65
N PRO A 214 0.70 6.81 -10.38
CA PRO A 214 1.10 8.21 -10.29
C PRO A 214 0.76 8.83 -8.92
N ASN A 215 -0.16 8.24 -8.16
CA ASN A 215 -0.54 8.69 -6.82
C ASN A 215 -0.29 7.61 -5.77
N TYR A 216 0.07 8.07 -4.58
CA TYR A 216 0.23 7.30 -3.35
C TYR A 216 -0.33 8.12 -2.16
N ARG A 217 -0.37 7.53 -0.97
CA ARG A 217 -0.69 8.22 0.30
C ARG A 217 0.40 8.01 1.32
N GLY A 218 0.61 9.03 2.16
CA GLY A 218 1.50 8.92 3.32
C GLY A 218 0.73 8.68 4.60
N PHE A 219 1.33 7.91 5.51
CA PHE A 219 0.75 7.51 6.79
C PHE A 219 1.82 7.48 7.89
N PRO A 220 1.48 7.63 9.18
CA PRO A 220 2.42 7.56 10.31
C PRO A 220 2.84 6.14 10.75
#